data_AF-A0A534MUY2-F1
#
_entry.id   AF-A0A534MUY2-F1
#
_cell.length_a   1.000
_cell.length_b   1.000
_cell.length_c   1.000
_cell.angle_alpha   90.00
_cell.angle_beta   90.00
_cell.angle_gamma   90.00
#
_symmetry.space_group_name_H-M   'P 1'
#
loop_
_entity.id
_entity.type
_entity.pdbx_description
1 polymer ?
#
loop_
_entity_poly.entity_id
_entity_poly.type
_entity_poly.pdbx_seq_one_letter_code
_entity_poly.pdbx_strand_id
1 'polypeptide(L)'
;KPYGNKYAANPGELGDLWHWKSVRTGSVGQIDDQYLDSTRYDKDKSPEAGRKSDPKSAGGYVDNVSDDKKTPKFGAKGNKPAPPYWILDQEKEPFDDSKYEDGNEVAGIIVAPFAGDRGDISAKSSWSNGVWTLEFSRKLKTGSQYDVQFDDLNKQYAFGVAVFDNAQVRHAFSAAPYKLSSTITRKPPTPIKNRKLVGWDQ
;
A
#
# COMPACT_ATOMS: atom_id res chain seq x y z
N LYS A 1 2.86 17.75 17.29
CA LYS A 1 4.22 17.79 16.72
C LYS A 1 4.29 19.00 15.81
N PRO A 2 5.40 19.75 15.82
CA PRO A 2 5.52 20.97 15.00
C PRO A 2 5.47 20.70 13.49
N TYR A 3 5.75 19.46 13.05
CA TYR A 3 5.84 19.08 11.65
C TYR A 3 5.32 17.65 11.41
N GLY A 4 5.00 17.33 10.15
CA GLY A 4 4.62 15.97 9.72
C GLY A 4 3.18 15.56 10.08
N ASN A 5 2.30 16.52 10.34
CA ASN A 5 0.87 16.26 10.51
C ASN A 5 0.21 16.22 9.12
N LYS A 6 -0.46 15.11 8.80
CA LYS A 6 -1.22 14.96 7.56
C LYS A 6 -2.70 15.03 7.93
N TYR A 7 -3.45 15.92 7.28
CA TYR A 7 -4.88 16.08 7.48
C TYR A 7 -5.51 16.81 6.29
N ALA A 8 -6.80 16.58 6.07
CA ALA A 8 -7.60 17.38 5.16
C ALA A 8 -7.84 18.79 5.73
N ALA A 9 -7.96 19.79 4.85
CA ALA A 9 -8.08 21.17 5.26
C ALA A 9 -9.42 21.41 5.99
N ASN A 10 -10.52 20.87 5.45
CA ASN A 10 -11.87 21.16 5.94
C ASN A 10 -12.55 19.92 6.56
N PRO A 11 -13.44 20.12 7.56
CA PRO A 11 -14.28 19.04 8.08
C PRO A 11 -15.10 18.37 6.98
N GLY A 12 -15.20 17.04 7.04
CA GLY A 12 -15.93 16.23 6.06
C GLY A 12 -15.13 15.90 4.78
N GLU A 13 -13.99 16.53 4.55
CA GLU A 13 -13.09 16.12 3.48
C GLU A 13 -12.31 14.86 3.87
N LEU A 14 -12.20 13.94 2.91
CA LEU A 14 -11.37 12.75 3.00
C LEU A 14 -10.31 12.76 1.89
N GLY A 15 -9.13 12.23 2.22
CA GLY A 15 -8.09 11.93 1.26
C GLY A 15 -7.79 10.44 1.24
N ASP A 16 -7.81 9.84 0.06
CA ASP A 16 -7.40 8.45 -0.16
C ASP A 16 -5.86 8.34 -0.08
N LEU A 17 -5.34 7.44 0.75
CA LEU A 17 -3.92 7.36 1.12
C LEU A 17 -3.38 5.93 1.02
N TRP A 18 -2.53 5.70 0.02
CA TRP A 18 -1.91 4.39 -0.17
C TRP A 18 -0.49 4.36 0.38
N HIS A 19 -0.21 3.45 1.32
CA HIS A 19 1.10 3.39 2.00
C HIS A 19 1.83 2.08 1.78
N TRP A 20 2.69 2.04 0.76
CA TRP A 20 3.51 0.88 0.45
C TRP A 20 4.82 0.87 1.27
N LYS A 21 5.21 -0.30 1.79
CA LYS A 21 6.50 -0.53 2.47
C LYS A 21 7.09 -1.84 1.98
N SER A 22 8.32 -1.82 1.46
CA SER A 22 8.98 -2.99 0.85
C SER A 22 8.98 -4.23 1.74
N VAL A 23 9.40 -4.10 3.01
CA VAL A 23 9.46 -5.22 3.98
C VAL A 23 8.08 -5.67 4.47
N ARG A 24 7.08 -4.77 4.47
CA ARG A 24 5.78 -5.04 5.12
C ARG A 24 4.68 -5.42 4.13
N THR A 25 4.20 -4.47 3.33
CA THR A 25 3.10 -4.74 2.41
C THR A 25 3.62 -5.24 1.06
N GLY A 26 4.85 -4.84 0.68
CA GLY A 26 5.51 -5.35 -0.52
C GLY A 26 5.80 -6.85 -0.45
N SER A 27 6.12 -7.39 0.73
CA SER A 27 6.35 -8.83 0.93
C SER A 27 5.11 -9.70 0.76
N VAL A 28 3.92 -9.11 0.88
CA VAL A 28 2.63 -9.78 0.66
C VAL A 28 1.90 -9.28 -0.59
N GLY A 29 2.59 -8.51 -1.45
CA GLY A 29 2.05 -8.06 -2.74
C GLY A 29 0.90 -7.07 -2.63
N GLN A 30 0.90 -6.21 -1.61
CA GLN A 30 -0.18 -5.26 -1.33
C GLN A 30 0.33 -3.85 -1.01
N ILE A 31 -0.61 -2.90 -0.99
CA ILE A 31 -0.46 -1.59 -0.35
C ILE A 31 -1.40 -1.51 0.85
N ASP A 32 -0.96 -0.86 1.94
CA ASP A 32 -1.81 -0.58 3.10
C ASP A 32 -2.81 0.52 2.72
N ASP A 33 -4.09 0.18 2.59
CA ASP A 33 -5.14 1.14 2.26
C ASP A 33 -5.59 1.93 3.50
N GLN A 34 -5.59 3.24 3.34
CA GLN A 34 -5.69 4.19 4.44
C GLN A 34 -6.34 5.48 3.95
N TYR A 35 -6.73 6.32 4.90
CA TYR A 35 -7.33 7.61 4.56
C TYR A 35 -6.82 8.74 5.46
N LEU A 36 -7.07 9.95 5.01
CA LEU A 36 -6.87 11.20 5.72
C LEU A 36 -8.23 11.84 6.01
N ASP A 37 -8.43 12.28 7.24
CA ASP A 37 -9.53 13.17 7.60
C ASP A 37 -8.99 14.52 8.10
N SER A 38 -9.90 15.39 8.54
CA SER A 38 -9.56 16.72 9.04
C SER A 38 -9.06 16.76 10.50
N THR A 39 -8.89 15.62 11.17
CA THR A 39 -8.46 15.55 12.58
C THR A 39 -7.13 16.29 12.76
N ARG A 40 -7.12 17.29 13.64
CA ARG A 40 -5.90 18.02 13.99
C ARG A 40 -5.04 17.22 14.95
N TYR A 41 -3.74 17.50 14.94
CA TYR A 41 -2.83 16.88 15.89
C TYR A 41 -3.19 17.29 17.32
N ASP A 42 -3.29 16.30 18.18
CA ASP A 42 -3.27 16.42 19.62
C ASP A 42 -2.36 15.30 20.13
N LYS A 43 -1.47 15.61 21.08
CA LYS A 43 -0.47 14.63 21.53
C LYS A 43 -1.10 13.39 22.14
N ASP A 44 -2.20 13.56 22.86
CA ASP A 44 -2.78 12.52 23.70
C ASP A 44 -4.02 11.91 23.02
N LYS A 45 -4.76 12.71 22.25
CA LYS A 45 -6.02 12.29 21.60
C LYS A 45 -5.85 11.86 20.15
N SER A 46 -4.94 12.50 19.41
CA SER A 46 -4.77 12.28 17.96
C SER A 46 -3.31 12.46 17.52
N PRO A 47 -2.39 11.61 18.01
CA PRO A 47 -0.96 11.73 17.73
C PRO A 47 -0.62 11.58 16.23
N GLU A 48 -1.48 10.89 15.48
CA GLU A 48 -1.38 10.71 14.03
C GLU A 48 -2.16 11.76 13.21
N ALA A 49 -2.76 12.75 13.89
CA ALA A 49 -3.62 13.76 13.29
C ALA A 49 -4.70 13.12 12.39
N GLY A 50 -4.77 13.55 11.13
CA GLY A 50 -5.77 13.11 10.17
C GLY A 50 -5.50 11.75 9.55
N ARG A 51 -4.30 11.19 9.70
CA ARG A 51 -3.96 9.87 9.16
C ARG A 51 -4.69 8.77 9.94
N LYS A 52 -5.53 8.03 9.23
CA LYS A 52 -6.26 6.85 9.73
C LYS A 52 -5.85 5.62 8.94
N SER A 53 -6.36 4.46 9.33
CA SER A 53 -6.30 3.25 8.51
C SER A 53 -7.71 2.77 8.27
N ASP A 54 -7.93 2.14 7.12
CA ASP A 54 -9.21 1.51 6.83
C ASP A 54 -9.52 0.43 7.88
N PRO A 55 -10.82 0.16 8.12
CA PRO A 55 -11.24 -0.86 9.08
C PRO A 55 -10.53 -2.19 8.81
N LYS A 56 -9.89 -2.72 9.85
CA LYS A 56 -9.12 -3.96 9.74
C LYS A 56 -10.08 -5.15 9.78
N SER A 57 -10.17 -5.90 8.69
CA SER A 57 -10.86 -7.21 8.69
C SER A 57 -9.92 -8.34 9.13
N ALA A 58 -8.71 -8.44 8.57
CA ALA A 58 -7.69 -9.41 8.96
C ALA A 58 -6.29 -9.00 8.50
N GLY A 59 -5.27 -9.75 8.92
CA GLY A 59 -3.90 -9.65 8.41
C GLY A 59 -3.12 -8.42 8.87
N GLY A 60 -2.23 -7.93 8.00
CA GLY A 60 -1.36 -6.78 8.24
C GLY A 60 0.00 -7.15 8.83
N TYR A 61 0.61 -6.21 9.54
CA TYR A 61 1.96 -6.37 10.06
C TYR A 61 2.08 -5.95 11.53
N VAL A 62 2.95 -6.64 12.26
CA VAL A 62 3.26 -6.38 13.67
C VAL A 62 4.76 -6.56 13.92
N ASP A 63 5.28 -5.89 14.95
CA ASP A 63 6.67 -6.04 15.36
C ASP A 63 6.89 -7.45 15.95
N ASN A 64 7.99 -8.10 15.55
CA ASN A 64 8.40 -9.40 16.08
C ASN A 64 9.21 -9.20 17.36
N VAL A 65 8.51 -8.94 18.46
CA VAL A 65 9.12 -8.63 19.75
C VAL A 65 8.42 -9.41 20.86
N SER A 66 9.21 -9.97 21.78
CA SER A 66 8.73 -10.66 22.97
C SER A 66 7.94 -9.72 23.89
N ASP A 67 7.13 -10.29 24.78
CA ASP A 67 6.28 -9.49 25.67
C ASP A 67 7.10 -8.61 26.63
N ASP A 68 8.31 -9.05 26.99
CA ASP A 68 9.28 -8.30 27.80
C ASP A 68 10.16 -7.33 26.99
N LYS A 69 10.00 -7.31 25.66
CA LYS A 69 10.70 -6.44 24.71
C LYS A 69 12.21 -6.61 24.62
N LYS A 70 12.73 -7.78 25.00
CA LYS A 70 14.18 -8.06 24.99
C LYS A 70 14.65 -8.90 23.82
N THR A 71 13.79 -9.75 23.27
CA THR A 71 14.15 -10.70 22.21
C THR A 71 13.10 -10.70 21.10
N PRO A 72 13.41 -11.30 19.93
CA PRO A 72 12.37 -11.70 19.00
C PRO A 72 11.38 -12.66 19.66
N LYS A 73 10.12 -12.61 19.25
CA LYS A 73 9.09 -13.55 19.73
C LYS A 73 9.07 -14.83 18.89
N PHE A 74 9.34 -14.70 17.60
CA PHE A 74 9.29 -15.77 16.62
C PHE A 74 10.55 -15.81 15.77
N GLY A 75 10.87 -17.00 15.25
CA GLY A 75 11.82 -17.22 14.17
C GLY A 75 11.10 -17.45 12.84
N ALA A 76 11.82 -17.25 11.73
CA ALA A 76 11.38 -17.72 10.43
C ALA A 76 11.32 -19.25 10.41
N LYS A 77 10.68 -19.85 9.40
CA LYS A 77 10.63 -21.31 9.24
C LYS A 77 12.02 -21.95 9.31
N GLY A 78 12.20 -22.89 10.22
CA GLY A 78 13.49 -23.52 10.54
C GLY A 78 14.45 -22.63 11.33
N ASN A 79 13.95 -21.55 11.96
CA ASN A 79 14.71 -20.57 12.73
C ASN A 79 15.95 -20.02 11.99
N LYS A 80 15.76 -19.66 10.72
CA LYS A 80 16.83 -19.12 9.88
C LYS A 80 17.08 -17.62 10.14
N PRO A 81 18.34 -17.17 10.12
CA PRO A 81 18.69 -15.75 10.10
C PRO A 81 18.08 -14.99 8.91
N ALA A 82 17.86 -13.69 9.08
CA ALA A 82 17.54 -12.78 7.99
C ALA A 82 18.75 -12.64 7.03
N PRO A 83 18.53 -12.32 5.75
CA PRO A 83 17.25 -12.01 5.09
C PRO A 83 16.36 -13.24 4.77
N PRO A 84 15.04 -13.06 4.58
CA PRO A 84 14.31 -11.79 4.58
C PRO A 84 14.11 -11.19 5.98
N TYR A 85 13.85 -9.88 6.04
CA TYR A 85 13.61 -9.13 7.29
C TYR A 85 12.17 -9.20 7.81
N TRP A 86 11.40 -10.17 7.33
CA TRP A 86 10.00 -10.40 7.68
C TRP A 86 9.69 -11.90 7.72
N ILE A 87 8.64 -12.29 8.44
CA ILE A 87 8.15 -13.68 8.52
C ILE A 87 6.67 -13.69 8.13
N LEU A 88 6.24 -14.60 7.24
CA LEU A 88 4.80 -14.81 7.03
C LEU A 88 4.17 -15.31 8.33
N ASP A 89 3.04 -14.73 8.72
CA ASP A 89 2.34 -15.10 9.96
C ASP A 89 2.02 -16.60 10.02
N GLN A 90 1.79 -17.23 8.87
CA GLN A 90 1.51 -18.66 8.71
C GLN A 90 2.76 -19.55 8.80
N GLU A 91 3.96 -18.99 8.71
CA GLU A 91 5.24 -19.71 8.68
C GLU A 91 6.11 -19.45 9.91
N LYS A 92 5.62 -18.65 10.86
CA LYS A 92 6.37 -18.32 12.07
C LYS A 92 6.50 -19.52 13.00
N GLU A 93 7.67 -19.66 13.59
CA GLU A 93 7.99 -20.66 14.60
C GLU A 93 8.38 -19.97 15.90
N PRO A 94 8.25 -20.61 17.08
CA PRO A 94 8.84 -20.09 18.30
C PRO A 94 10.33 -19.76 18.08
N PHE A 95 10.78 -18.62 18.59
CA PHE A 95 12.18 -18.23 18.47
C PHE A 95 13.08 -19.20 19.24
N ASP A 96 14.08 -19.75 18.55
CA ASP A 96 15.10 -20.64 19.10
C ASP A 96 16.49 -20.03 18.88
N ASP A 97 16.99 -19.35 19.90
CA ASP A 97 18.28 -18.66 19.90
C ASP A 97 19.46 -19.61 19.64
N SER A 98 19.33 -20.91 19.95
CA SER A 98 20.39 -21.90 19.71
C SER A 98 20.69 -22.15 18.23
N LYS A 99 19.85 -21.64 17.33
CA LYS A 99 20.01 -21.71 15.88
C LYS A 99 20.75 -20.51 15.29
N TYR A 100 21.11 -19.54 16.12
CA TYR A 100 21.72 -18.29 15.69
C TYR A 100 23.15 -18.19 16.23
N GLU A 101 24.01 -17.54 15.44
CA GLU A 101 25.35 -17.15 15.83
C GLU A 101 25.43 -15.64 16.06
N ASP A 102 26.44 -15.20 16.81
CA ASP A 102 26.69 -13.78 17.03
C ASP A 102 26.79 -13.02 15.70
N GLY A 103 26.05 -11.90 15.60
CA GLY A 103 25.96 -11.09 14.38
C GLY A 103 24.90 -11.55 13.39
N ASN A 104 24.21 -12.67 13.62
CA ASN A 104 23.02 -13.00 12.86
C ASN A 104 21.90 -11.98 13.12
N GLU A 105 21.21 -11.60 12.06
CA GLU A 105 20.03 -10.74 12.15
C GLU A 105 18.77 -11.61 12.19
N VAL A 106 17.76 -11.16 12.93
CA VAL A 106 16.44 -11.83 13.01
C VAL A 106 15.40 -10.93 12.36
N ALA A 107 14.48 -11.53 11.61
CA ALA A 107 13.38 -10.82 11.00
C ALA A 107 12.55 -10.06 12.05
N GLY A 108 12.49 -8.74 11.93
CA GLY A 108 11.86 -7.87 12.93
C GLY A 108 10.36 -7.67 12.77
N ILE A 109 9.74 -8.20 11.72
CA ILE A 109 8.33 -7.97 11.39
C ILE A 109 7.63 -9.29 11.05
N ILE A 110 6.42 -9.48 11.58
CA ILE A 110 5.51 -10.53 11.12
C ILE A 110 4.51 -9.90 10.14
N VAL A 111 4.25 -10.56 9.00
CA VAL A 111 3.38 -10.06 7.93
C VAL A 111 2.32 -11.08 7.53
N ALA A 112 1.14 -10.58 7.18
CA ALA A 112 0.06 -11.33 6.55
C ALA A 112 -0.68 -10.41 5.57
N PRO A 113 -1.24 -10.93 4.46
CA PRO A 113 -2.08 -10.14 3.57
C PRO A 113 -3.25 -9.51 4.33
N PHE A 114 -3.48 -8.22 4.13
CA PHE A 114 -4.72 -7.58 4.57
C PHE A 114 -5.91 -8.20 3.83
N ALA A 115 -7.03 -8.30 4.53
CA ALA A 115 -8.32 -8.72 3.97
C ALA A 115 -9.34 -7.58 4.04
N GLY A 116 -10.39 -7.69 3.23
CA GLY A 116 -11.43 -6.68 3.12
C GLY A 116 -10.93 -5.41 2.44
N ASP A 117 -11.64 -4.31 2.69
CA ASP A 117 -11.40 -3.00 2.09
C ASP A 117 -9.93 -2.58 2.14
N ARG A 118 -9.32 -2.70 3.33
CA ARG A 118 -7.91 -2.37 3.57
C ARG A 118 -6.89 -3.13 2.71
N GLY A 119 -7.29 -4.27 2.13
CA GLY A 119 -6.45 -5.16 1.33
C GLY A 119 -6.73 -5.10 -0.18
N ASP A 120 -7.59 -4.19 -0.65
CA ASP A 120 -8.06 -4.16 -2.05
C ASP A 120 -7.04 -3.57 -3.04
N ILE A 121 -5.88 -3.11 -2.56
CA ILE A 121 -4.79 -2.59 -3.39
C ILE A 121 -3.68 -3.63 -3.52
N SER A 122 -3.60 -4.24 -4.70
CA SER A 122 -2.52 -5.16 -5.07
C SER A 122 -1.30 -4.39 -5.55
N ALA A 123 -0.11 -4.92 -5.31
CA ALA A 123 1.13 -4.32 -5.80
C ALA A 123 2.22 -5.36 -6.11
N LYS A 124 3.08 -5.00 -7.05
CA LYS A 124 4.36 -5.66 -7.31
C LYS A 124 5.45 -4.61 -7.38
N SER A 125 6.61 -4.96 -6.84
CA SER A 125 7.78 -4.10 -6.87
C SER A 125 9.01 -4.86 -7.33
N SER A 126 9.91 -4.17 -8.01
CA SER A 126 11.25 -4.68 -8.31
C SER A 126 12.29 -3.59 -8.06
N TRP A 127 13.48 -4.02 -7.64
CA TRP A 127 14.66 -3.18 -7.57
C TRP A 127 15.65 -3.64 -8.63
N SER A 128 16.07 -2.72 -9.49
CA SER A 128 17.08 -2.99 -10.51
C SER A 128 17.85 -1.72 -10.83
N ASN A 129 19.18 -1.82 -10.94
CA ASN A 129 20.07 -0.73 -11.33
C ASN A 129 19.86 0.58 -10.54
N GLY A 130 19.66 0.49 -9.22
CA GLY A 130 19.49 1.68 -8.37
C GLY A 130 18.07 2.26 -8.39
N VAL A 131 17.09 1.58 -8.99
CA VAL A 131 15.74 2.09 -9.17
C VAL A 131 14.70 1.11 -8.64
N TRP A 132 13.80 1.61 -7.80
CA TRP A 132 12.55 0.93 -7.44
C TRP A 132 11.51 1.17 -8.54
N THR A 133 10.94 0.09 -9.06
CA THR A 133 9.72 0.13 -9.86
C THR A 133 8.59 -0.46 -9.04
N LEU A 134 7.52 0.30 -8.81
CA LEU A 134 6.31 -0.14 -8.12
C LEU A 134 5.13 -0.03 -9.08
N GLU A 135 4.46 -1.15 -9.31
CA GLU A 135 3.18 -1.22 -10.02
C GLU A 135 2.11 -1.65 -9.03
N PHE A 136 0.95 -1.00 -9.05
CA PHE A 136 -0.17 -1.34 -8.20
C PHE A 136 -1.48 -1.23 -8.95
N SER A 137 -2.50 -1.96 -8.48
CA SER A 137 -3.83 -1.94 -9.06
C SER A 137 -4.91 -2.05 -7.99
N ARG A 138 -5.99 -1.31 -8.21
CA ARG A 138 -7.23 -1.31 -7.43
C ARG A 138 -8.42 -1.13 -8.37
N LYS A 139 -9.64 -1.43 -7.90
CA LYS A 139 -10.86 -1.12 -8.65
C LYS A 139 -11.02 0.40 -8.76
N LEU A 140 -11.57 0.87 -9.89
CA LEU A 140 -11.95 2.28 -10.03
C LEU A 140 -13.08 2.66 -9.07
N LYS A 141 -14.00 1.74 -8.83
CA LYS A 141 -15.09 1.86 -7.86
C LYS A 141 -14.96 0.76 -6.82
N THR A 142 -14.62 1.12 -5.59
CA THR A 142 -14.49 0.18 -4.48
C THR A 142 -15.78 0.08 -3.67
N GLY A 143 -16.56 1.15 -3.63
CA GLY A 143 -17.73 1.26 -2.76
C GLY A 143 -17.39 1.57 -1.30
N SER A 144 -16.11 1.72 -0.97
CA SER A 144 -15.68 2.23 0.33
C SER A 144 -16.03 3.69 0.50
N GLN A 145 -16.41 4.06 1.72
CA GLN A 145 -16.65 5.45 2.11
C GLN A 145 -15.35 6.22 2.40
N TYR A 146 -14.23 5.52 2.54
CA TYR A 146 -12.92 6.11 2.83
C TYR A 146 -12.11 6.42 1.56
N ASP A 147 -12.51 5.78 0.45
CA ASP A 147 -11.81 5.82 -0.82
C ASP A 147 -12.33 6.90 -1.78
N VAL A 148 -11.40 7.42 -2.59
CA VAL A 148 -11.78 8.14 -3.81
C VAL A 148 -12.28 7.13 -4.85
N GLN A 149 -13.46 7.41 -5.41
CA GLN A 149 -14.06 6.65 -6.50
C GLN A 149 -13.64 7.27 -7.84
N PHE A 150 -12.83 6.52 -8.60
CA PHE A 150 -12.33 6.89 -9.93
C PHE A 150 -13.27 6.44 -11.06
N ASP A 151 -14.59 6.42 -10.81
CA ASP A 151 -15.59 5.95 -11.77
C ASP A 151 -16.07 7.02 -12.76
N ASP A 152 -15.62 8.27 -12.61
CA ASP A 152 -15.84 9.35 -13.59
C ASP A 152 -14.57 9.62 -14.40
N LEU A 153 -14.49 8.96 -15.56
CA LEU A 153 -13.34 9.04 -16.46
C LEU A 153 -13.19 10.40 -17.19
N ASN A 154 -14.12 11.33 -16.99
CA ASN A 154 -14.00 12.70 -17.51
C ASN A 154 -13.42 13.66 -16.47
N LYS A 155 -13.25 13.23 -15.21
CA LYS A 155 -12.66 14.04 -14.15
C LYS A 155 -11.14 13.90 -14.09
N GLN A 156 -10.52 14.97 -13.61
CA GLN A 156 -9.13 14.95 -13.16
C GLN A 156 -9.11 14.76 -11.66
N TYR A 157 -8.27 13.84 -11.18
CA TYR A 157 -8.10 13.57 -9.77
C TYR A 157 -6.74 14.07 -9.30
N ALA A 158 -6.72 14.82 -8.21
CA ALA A 158 -5.46 15.27 -7.61
C ALA A 158 -4.75 14.08 -6.97
N PHE A 159 -3.44 13.97 -7.21
CA PHE A 159 -2.62 12.88 -6.67
C PHE A 159 -1.27 13.41 -6.22
N GLY A 160 -0.73 12.85 -5.14
CA GLY A 160 0.57 13.23 -4.60
C GLY A 160 1.40 11.99 -4.26
N VAL A 161 2.70 12.08 -4.48
CA VAL A 161 3.65 11.00 -4.15
C VAL A 161 4.65 11.49 -3.12
N ALA A 162 4.95 10.63 -2.15
CA ALA A 162 6.01 10.80 -1.18
C ALA A 162 6.87 9.52 -1.12
N VAL A 163 8.18 9.69 -1.11
CA VAL A 163 9.16 8.59 -1.12
C VAL A 163 10.07 8.71 0.09
N PHE A 164 10.12 7.62 0.86
CA PHE A 164 10.93 7.47 2.06
C PHE A 164 12.05 6.48 1.74
N ASP A 165 13.30 6.96 1.71
CA ASP A 165 14.48 6.12 1.53
C ASP A 165 15.16 5.88 2.88
N ASN A 166 14.86 4.72 3.48
CA ASN A 166 15.30 4.32 4.81
C ASN A 166 15.21 5.45 5.87
N ALA A 167 14.18 6.28 5.76
CA ALA A 167 14.02 7.48 6.57
C ALA A 167 12.64 7.48 7.23
N GLN A 168 12.60 7.85 8.51
CA GLN A 168 11.35 7.88 9.27
C GLN A 168 10.58 9.20 9.09
N VAL A 169 11.30 10.32 8.93
CA VAL A 169 10.70 11.67 8.98
C VAL A 169 11.04 12.51 7.74
N ARG A 170 12.27 12.44 7.25
CA ARG A 170 12.70 13.16 6.03
C ARG A 170 12.37 12.33 4.80
N HIS A 171 11.67 12.91 3.84
CA HIS A 171 11.24 12.21 2.64
C HIS A 171 11.13 13.19 1.48
N ALA A 172 11.29 12.68 0.26
CA ALA A 172 10.93 13.44 -0.93
C ALA A 172 9.40 13.43 -1.06
N PHE A 173 8.82 14.54 -1.51
CA PHE A 173 7.40 14.64 -1.74
C PHE A 173 7.10 15.56 -2.92
N SER A 174 5.91 15.41 -3.47
CA SER A 174 5.41 16.27 -4.54
C SER A 174 4.95 17.59 -3.95
N ALA A 175 5.64 18.70 -4.29
CA ALA A 175 5.30 20.02 -3.76
C ALA A 175 3.96 20.55 -4.28
N ALA A 176 3.56 20.13 -5.49
CA ALA A 176 2.26 20.39 -6.08
C ALA A 176 1.58 19.06 -6.42
N PRO A 177 0.23 19.01 -6.44
CA PRO A 177 -0.49 17.81 -6.84
C PRO A 177 -0.28 17.53 -8.32
N TYR A 178 -0.04 16.27 -8.65
CA TYR A 178 -0.25 15.73 -9.98
C TYR A 178 -1.74 15.62 -10.29
N LYS A 179 -2.06 15.47 -11.57
CA LYS A 179 -3.43 15.25 -12.04
C LYS A 179 -3.51 13.92 -12.76
N LEU A 180 -4.19 12.96 -12.16
CA LEU A 180 -4.54 11.71 -12.81
C LEU A 180 -5.73 11.97 -13.75
N SER A 181 -5.55 11.64 -15.03
CA SER A 181 -6.58 11.76 -16.06
C SER A 181 -6.62 10.47 -16.87
N SER A 182 -7.81 9.94 -17.11
CA SER A 182 -8.00 8.82 -18.03
C SER A 182 -7.97 9.30 -19.47
N THR A 183 -7.21 8.61 -20.31
CA THR A 183 -7.31 8.77 -21.76
C THR A 183 -8.20 7.68 -22.30
N ILE A 184 -9.39 8.04 -22.79
CA ILE A 184 -10.28 7.11 -23.49
C ILE A 184 -9.70 6.92 -24.90
N THR A 185 -8.83 5.94 -25.08
CA THR A 185 -8.48 5.46 -26.41
C THR A 185 -9.66 4.65 -26.96
N ARG A 186 -10.54 5.30 -27.72
CA ARG A 186 -11.48 4.58 -28.57
C ARG A 186 -10.66 3.77 -29.57
N LYS A 187 -10.72 2.44 -29.49
CA LYS A 187 -10.21 1.58 -30.57
C LYS A 187 -10.91 2.05 -31.86
N PRO A 188 -10.18 2.46 -32.92
CA PRO A 188 -10.84 2.86 -34.16
C PRO A 188 -11.72 1.68 -34.62
N PRO A 189 -12.93 1.95 -35.15
CA PRO A 189 -13.79 0.89 -35.64
C PRO A 189 -12.98 0.04 -36.62
N THR A 190 -12.93 -1.27 -36.37
CA THR A 190 -12.33 -2.22 -37.30
C THR A 190 -12.98 -1.98 -38.66
N PRO A 191 -12.23 -1.66 -39.72
CA PRO A 191 -12.81 -1.52 -41.05
C PRO A 191 -13.56 -2.81 -41.36
N ILE A 192 -14.84 -2.70 -41.71
CA ILE A 192 -15.63 -3.83 -42.21
C ILE A 192 -14.99 -4.23 -43.54
N LYS A 193 -14.05 -5.18 -43.52
CA LYS A 193 -13.57 -5.84 -44.74
C LYS A 193 -14.61 -6.87 -45.15
N ASN A 194 -15.21 -6.64 -46.32
CA ASN A 194 -16.02 -7.57 -47.11
C ASN A 194 -17.38 -7.98 -46.52
N ARG A 195 -18.38 -7.10 -46.60
CA ARG A 195 -19.74 -7.56 -46.91
C ARG A 195 -19.96 -7.37 -48.41
N LYS A 196 -19.97 -8.48 -49.16
CA LYS A 196 -20.62 -8.50 -50.48
C LYS A 196 -22.10 -8.20 -50.23
N LEU A 197 -22.59 -7.08 -50.76
CA LEU A 197 -24.02 -6.92 -51.02
C LEU A 197 -24.37 -7.98 -52.08
N VAL A 198 -25.11 -9.00 -51.66
CA VAL A 198 -25.79 -9.88 -52.62
C VAL A 198 -27.02 -9.10 -53.05
N GLY A 199 -26.98 -8.58 -54.27
CA GLY A 199 -28.13 -7.96 -54.91
C GLY A 199 -29.24 -8.99 -55.06
N TRP A 200 -30.45 -8.57 -54.68
CA TRP A 200 -31.67 -9.18 -55.15
C TRP A 200 -31.91 -8.63 -56.55
N ASP A 201 -31.93 -9.51 -57.56
CA ASP A 201 -32.66 -9.27 -58.79
C ASP A 201 -33.19 -10.61 -59.30
N GLN A 202 -34.53 -10.65 -59.35
CA GLN A 202 -35.49 -11.52 -60.06
C GLN A 202 -35.22 -13.02 -60.20
#